data_AF-A0A7X9BT52-F1
#
_entry.id   AF-A0A7X9BT52-F1
#
_cell.length_a   1.000
_cell.length_b   1.000
_cell.length_c   1.000
_cell.angle_alpha   90.00
_cell.angle_beta   90.00
_cell.angle_gamma   90.00
#
_symmetry.space_group_name_H-M   'P 1'
#
loop_
_entity.id
_entity.type
_entity.pdbx_description
1 polymer ?
#
loop_
_entity_poly.entity_id
_entity_poly.type
_entity_poly.pdbx_seq_one_letter_code
_entity_poly.pdbx_strand_id
1 'polypeptide(L)'
;VLHGDNRLSTFEAKDAIKYVDRQAIARRFITIGELREYQNICSNEQDKLLLELPFAGVLGKEMIEIIDLTFDNVDENNKMLSLHMGEGKYRRMAVEISTIALIRNTYEQKTYLENNGNIGGRSSPREFKINKLGNYVFRVPGKKKFEKFSTGLAYTRLIKIKKWVDNPYLTYKSLMFSGMMHLLNQRLKERGELIEKDYRDIVDKYDYGSDHYFAWRDVKAMYEQNKKMMGV
;
A
#
# COMPACT_ATOMS: atom_id res chain seq x y z
N VAL A 1 -18.65 -22.45 36.92
CA VAL A 1 -17.50 -22.26 36.01
C VAL A 1 -16.26 -22.26 36.87
N LEU A 2 -15.37 -23.25 36.71
CA LEU A 2 -14.13 -23.32 37.47
C LEU A 2 -13.24 -22.12 37.13
N HIS A 3 -12.74 -21.45 38.15
CA HIS A 3 -11.87 -20.28 38.03
C HIS A 3 -10.48 -20.77 37.58
N GLY A 4 -10.05 -20.41 36.37
CA GLY A 4 -8.75 -20.82 35.80
C GLY A 4 -8.81 -21.59 34.49
N ASP A 5 -10.00 -21.95 33.99
CA ASP A 5 -10.14 -22.67 32.73
C ASP A 5 -9.90 -21.71 31.54
N ASN A 6 -8.77 -21.87 30.83
CA ASN A 6 -8.48 -21.08 29.65
C ASN A 6 -9.38 -21.55 28.49
N ARG A 7 -10.54 -20.91 28.34
CA ARG A 7 -11.51 -21.20 27.28
C ARG A 7 -10.99 -20.93 25.87
N LEU A 8 -9.85 -20.26 25.71
CA LEU A 8 -9.16 -20.10 24.42
C LEU A 8 -8.27 -21.28 24.06
N SER A 9 -8.02 -22.22 24.97
CA SER A 9 -7.18 -23.41 24.70
C SER A 9 -7.77 -24.33 23.62
N THR A 10 -9.09 -24.30 23.43
CA THR A 10 -9.81 -25.03 22.39
C THR A 10 -10.14 -24.17 21.16
N PHE A 11 -9.74 -22.90 21.16
CA PHE A 11 -10.06 -21.96 20.10
C PHE A 11 -9.01 -22.08 18.98
N GLU A 12 -9.42 -22.65 17.85
CA GLU A 12 -8.55 -22.76 16.68
C GLU A 12 -8.70 -21.55 15.74
N ALA A 13 -7.69 -21.29 14.91
CA ALA A 13 -7.73 -20.20 13.93
C ALA A 13 -8.95 -20.29 12.97
N LYS A 14 -9.44 -21.52 12.71
CA LYS A 14 -10.66 -21.76 11.92
C LYS A 14 -11.92 -21.23 12.60
N ASP A 15 -11.95 -21.19 13.93
CA ASP A 15 -13.09 -20.70 14.71
C ASP A 15 -13.10 -19.17 14.76
N ALA A 16 -11.94 -18.51 14.70
CA ALA A 16 -11.83 -17.06 14.60
C ALA A 16 -12.68 -16.48 13.48
N ILE A 17 -12.76 -17.17 12.34
CA ILE A 17 -13.52 -16.72 11.16
C ILE A 17 -15.01 -16.47 11.49
N LYS A 18 -15.59 -17.20 12.45
CA LYS A 18 -16.99 -17.03 12.89
C LYS A 18 -17.23 -15.72 13.65
N TYR A 19 -16.16 -15.12 14.17
CA TYR A 19 -16.22 -13.93 15.03
C TYR A 19 -15.58 -12.69 14.40
N VAL A 20 -14.95 -12.83 13.23
CA VAL A 20 -14.42 -11.69 12.47
C VAL A 20 -15.56 -11.04 11.69
N ASP A 21 -15.66 -9.72 11.78
CA ASP A 21 -16.61 -8.90 11.03
C ASP A 21 -16.48 -9.18 9.52
N ARG A 22 -17.57 -9.59 8.88
CA ARG A 22 -17.61 -9.87 7.44
C ARG A 22 -17.29 -8.63 6.60
N GLN A 23 -17.67 -7.44 7.06
CA GLN A 23 -17.31 -6.17 6.41
C GLN A 23 -15.81 -5.90 6.51
N ALA A 24 -15.19 -6.23 7.65
CA ALA A 24 -13.74 -6.13 7.81
C ALA A 24 -13.02 -7.03 6.80
N ILE A 25 -13.53 -8.24 6.54
CA ILE A 25 -12.93 -9.15 5.57
C ILE A 25 -13.14 -8.65 4.14
N ALA A 26 -14.36 -8.24 3.80
CA ALA A 26 -14.72 -7.80 2.45
C ALA A 26 -14.03 -6.50 2.04
N ARG A 27 -13.90 -5.53 2.96
CA ARG A 27 -13.31 -4.20 2.68
C ARG A 27 -11.80 -4.12 2.93
N ARG A 28 -11.19 -5.19 3.47
CA ARG A 28 -9.75 -5.21 3.78
C ARG A 28 -8.89 -5.16 2.52
N PHE A 29 -9.27 -5.91 1.49
CA PHE A 29 -8.55 -5.92 0.22
C PHE A 29 -9.38 -5.21 -0.83
N ILE A 30 -8.71 -4.30 -1.55
CA ILE A 30 -9.35 -3.51 -2.58
C ILE A 30 -8.92 -3.99 -3.97
N THR A 31 -9.79 -3.83 -4.94
CA THR A 31 -9.48 -4.04 -6.34
C THR A 31 -8.64 -2.89 -6.90
N ILE A 32 -8.06 -3.10 -8.08
CA ILE A 32 -7.42 -2.01 -8.83
C ILE A 32 -8.42 -0.89 -9.17
N GLY A 33 -9.69 -1.22 -9.39
CA GLY A 33 -10.75 -0.22 -9.63
C GLY A 33 -10.96 0.68 -8.42
N GLU A 34 -11.14 0.08 -7.24
CA GLU A 34 -11.27 0.83 -5.98
C GLU A 34 -10.01 1.64 -5.66
N LEU A 35 -8.81 1.14 -5.95
CA LEU A 35 -7.58 1.94 -5.82
C LEU A 35 -7.66 3.23 -6.64
N ARG A 36 -8.11 3.13 -7.90
CA ARG A 36 -8.25 4.29 -8.79
C ARG A 36 -9.34 5.24 -8.29
N GLU A 37 -10.45 4.73 -7.78
CA GLU A 37 -11.49 5.54 -7.12
C GLU A 37 -10.94 6.29 -5.91
N TYR A 38 -10.15 5.63 -5.06
CA TYR A 38 -9.55 6.23 -3.87
C TYR A 38 -8.53 7.32 -4.26
N GLN A 39 -7.77 7.10 -5.33
CA GLN A 39 -6.85 8.10 -5.87
C GLN A 39 -7.60 9.29 -6.47
N ASN A 40 -8.75 9.09 -7.10
CA ASN A 40 -9.57 10.17 -7.66
C ASN A 40 -10.16 11.08 -6.57
N ILE A 41 -10.38 10.56 -5.36
CA ILE A 41 -10.81 11.35 -4.18
C ILE A 41 -9.67 12.25 -3.66
N CYS A 42 -8.41 11.91 -3.92
CA CYS A 42 -7.26 12.66 -3.45
C CYS A 42 -6.84 13.72 -4.47
N SER A 43 -6.90 15.02 -4.15
CA SER A 43 -6.36 16.05 -5.05
C SER A 43 -4.83 16.11 -5.09
N ASN A 44 -4.13 15.65 -4.04
CA ASN A 44 -2.69 15.71 -3.95
C ASN A 44 -2.03 14.46 -4.53
N GLU A 45 -1.10 14.64 -5.47
CA GLU A 45 -0.35 13.55 -6.10
C GLU A 45 0.44 12.74 -5.06
N GLN A 46 1.05 13.38 -4.04
CA GLN A 46 1.72 12.65 -2.95
C GLN A 46 0.78 11.64 -2.26
N ASP A 47 -0.49 11.98 -2.05
CA ASP A 47 -1.41 11.08 -1.35
C ASP A 47 -1.92 9.96 -2.26
N LYS A 48 -2.10 10.24 -3.56
CA LYS A 48 -2.37 9.19 -4.57
C LYS A 48 -1.22 8.19 -4.63
N LEU A 49 0.03 8.68 -4.62
CA LEU A 49 1.22 7.84 -4.70
C LEU A 49 1.42 7.01 -3.43
N LEU A 50 1.05 7.54 -2.25
CA LEU A 50 1.03 6.76 -0.99
C LEU A 50 0.08 5.56 -1.05
N LEU A 51 -0.94 5.58 -1.90
CA LEU A 51 -1.81 4.42 -2.16
C LEU A 51 -1.22 3.49 -3.22
N GLU A 52 -0.67 4.05 -4.29
CA GLU A 52 -0.13 3.30 -5.43
C GLU A 52 1.08 2.44 -5.06
N LEU A 53 2.08 3.02 -4.38
CA LEU A 53 3.36 2.36 -4.15
C LEU A 53 3.23 1.04 -3.37
N PRO A 54 2.54 0.99 -2.20
CA PRO A 54 2.32 -0.27 -1.51
C PRO A 54 1.59 -1.28 -2.37
N PHE A 55 0.57 -0.86 -3.13
CA PHE A 55 -0.16 -1.74 -4.04
C PHE A 55 0.74 -2.31 -5.14
N ALA A 56 1.65 -1.51 -5.71
CA ALA A 56 2.65 -1.95 -6.69
C ALA A 56 3.75 -2.84 -6.08
N GLY A 57 3.84 -2.91 -4.75
CA GLY A 57 4.81 -3.71 -4.00
C GLY A 57 6.03 -2.94 -3.52
N VAL A 58 5.92 -1.62 -3.41
CA VAL A 58 6.94 -0.71 -2.84
C VAL A 58 6.50 -0.32 -1.43
N LEU A 59 7.21 -0.83 -0.43
CA LEU A 59 6.93 -0.50 0.97
C LEU A 59 8.23 -0.60 1.78
N GLY A 60 8.85 -1.78 1.81
CA GLY A 60 10.03 -2.06 2.62
C GLY A 60 9.78 -2.02 4.13
N LYS A 61 10.80 -2.41 4.90
CA LYS A 61 10.77 -2.31 6.36
C LYS A 61 10.61 -0.85 6.76
N GLU A 62 9.64 -0.58 7.64
CA GLU A 62 9.33 0.77 8.13
C GLU A 62 9.11 1.81 7.01
N MET A 63 8.56 1.40 5.86
CA MET A 63 8.30 2.29 4.72
C MET A 63 9.55 2.92 4.08
N ILE A 64 10.74 2.37 4.33
CA ILE A 64 12.01 2.97 3.86
C ILE A 64 12.06 3.11 2.34
N GLU A 65 11.51 2.16 1.58
CA GLU A 65 11.48 2.23 0.11
C GLU A 65 10.65 3.40 -0.41
N ILE A 66 9.64 3.83 0.36
CA ILE A 66 8.79 4.97 0.02
C ILE A 66 9.46 6.28 0.45
N ILE A 67 9.94 6.33 1.69
CA ILE A 67 10.50 7.55 2.29
C ILE A 67 11.83 7.96 1.64
N ASP A 68 12.61 6.98 1.20
CA ASP A 68 13.91 7.20 0.58
C ASP A 68 13.82 7.30 -0.95
N LEU A 69 12.62 7.16 -1.53
CA LEU A 69 12.45 7.22 -2.98
C LEU A 69 12.86 8.58 -3.52
N THR A 70 13.89 8.58 -4.36
CA THR A 70 14.33 9.73 -5.13
C THR A 70 14.00 9.55 -6.60
N PHE A 71 13.91 10.64 -7.35
CA PHE A 71 13.66 10.59 -8.78
C PHE A 71 14.81 9.93 -9.55
N ASP A 72 16.04 9.98 -9.01
CA ASP A 72 17.21 9.27 -9.56
C ASP A 72 17.06 7.74 -9.48
N ASN A 73 16.13 7.23 -8.67
CA ASN A 73 15.82 5.80 -8.58
C ASN A 73 14.85 5.32 -9.65
N VAL A 74 14.35 6.22 -10.50
CA VAL A 74 13.32 5.94 -11.49
C VAL A 74 13.96 5.81 -12.87
N ASP A 75 13.93 4.60 -13.42
CA ASP A 75 14.28 4.35 -14.82
C ASP A 75 12.99 4.29 -15.63
N GLU A 76 12.62 5.44 -16.19
CA GLU A 76 11.35 5.61 -16.91
C GLU A 76 11.32 4.81 -18.22
N ASN A 77 12.46 4.69 -18.89
CA ASN A 77 12.58 3.99 -20.16
C ASN A 77 12.30 2.49 -19.99
N ASN A 78 12.85 1.90 -18.92
CA ASN A 78 12.69 0.48 -18.63
C ASN A 78 11.53 0.19 -17.67
N LYS A 79 10.85 1.22 -17.15
CA LYS A 79 9.78 1.11 -16.13
C LYS A 79 10.25 0.37 -14.87
N MET A 80 11.46 0.70 -14.42
CA MET A 80 12.12 0.05 -13.29
C MET A 80 12.34 1.05 -12.15
N LEU A 81 12.18 0.56 -10.92
CA LEU A 81 12.57 1.28 -9.71
C LEU A 81 13.79 0.61 -9.06
N SER A 82 14.70 1.41 -8.52
CA SER A 82 15.82 0.95 -7.68
C SER A 82 15.58 1.38 -6.23
N LEU A 83 15.10 0.47 -5.39
CA LEU A 83 14.54 0.77 -4.08
C LEU A 83 15.55 0.50 -2.97
N HIS A 84 15.77 1.48 -2.10
CA HIS A 84 16.63 1.33 -0.91
C HIS A 84 15.92 0.50 0.15
N MET A 85 16.54 -0.60 0.59
CA MET A 85 16.01 -1.54 1.58
C MET A 85 16.59 -1.30 2.99
N GLY A 86 17.43 -0.29 3.16
CA GLY A 86 18.22 -0.06 4.37
C GLY A 86 19.62 -0.66 4.28
N GLU A 87 20.52 -0.21 5.15
CA GLU A 87 21.91 -0.70 5.24
C GLU A 87 22.68 -0.65 3.90
N GLY A 88 22.33 0.27 3.00
CA GLY A 88 22.94 0.39 1.67
C GLY A 88 22.54 -0.71 0.69
N LYS A 89 21.57 -1.57 1.04
CA LYS A 89 21.02 -2.60 0.15
C LYS A 89 19.95 -2.01 -0.76
N TYR A 90 19.93 -2.48 -2.00
CA TYR A 90 18.94 -2.07 -3.00
C TYR A 90 18.34 -3.29 -3.69
N ARG A 91 17.06 -3.19 -4.06
CA ARG A 91 16.43 -4.11 -5.01
C ARG A 91 15.88 -3.37 -6.21
N ARG A 92 15.78 -4.08 -7.34
CA ARG A 92 15.19 -3.55 -8.56
C ARG A 92 13.87 -4.23 -8.83
N MET A 93 12.86 -3.46 -9.22
CA MET A 93 11.56 -4.03 -9.59
C MET A 93 10.91 -3.29 -10.74
N ALA A 94 10.21 -4.06 -11.58
CA ALA A 94 9.36 -3.51 -12.64
C ALA A 94 8.04 -3.02 -12.04
N VAL A 95 7.58 -1.88 -12.56
CA VAL A 95 6.28 -1.27 -12.21
C VAL A 95 5.52 -0.88 -13.47
N GLU A 96 4.24 -0.57 -13.32
CA GLU A 96 3.42 -0.09 -14.42
C GLU A 96 3.80 1.33 -14.82
N ILE A 97 3.58 1.66 -16.10
CA ILE A 97 3.85 3.01 -16.62
C ILE A 97 3.01 4.08 -15.89
N SER A 98 1.80 3.72 -15.43
CA SER A 98 0.97 4.59 -14.62
C SER A 98 1.60 4.92 -13.27
N THR A 99 2.33 3.97 -12.67
CA THR A 99 3.04 4.19 -11.41
C THR A 99 4.22 5.16 -11.63
N ILE A 100 4.96 5.01 -12.73
CA ILE A 100 6.04 5.95 -13.12
C ILE A 100 5.49 7.37 -13.32
N ALA A 101 4.40 7.49 -14.07
CA ALA A 101 3.74 8.79 -14.30
C ALA A 101 3.31 9.44 -12.99
N LEU A 102 2.76 8.66 -12.04
CA LEU A 102 2.35 9.18 -10.75
C LEU A 102 3.54 9.59 -9.86
N ILE A 103 4.67 8.88 -9.93
CA ILE A 103 5.93 9.26 -9.28
C ILE A 103 6.41 10.62 -9.80
N ARG A 104 6.41 10.80 -11.13
CA ARG A 104 6.77 12.06 -11.79
C ARG A 104 5.85 13.21 -11.36
N ASN A 105 4.53 13.02 -11.43
CA ASN A 105 3.56 14.02 -11.00
C ASN A 105 3.78 14.43 -9.53
N THR A 106 4.08 13.45 -8.67
CA THR A 106 4.39 13.67 -7.26
C THR A 106 5.68 14.48 -7.06
N TYR A 107 6.74 14.15 -7.81
CA TYR A 107 8.01 14.88 -7.79
C TYR A 107 7.87 16.32 -8.32
N GLU A 108 7.02 16.53 -9.31
CA GLU A 108 6.78 17.84 -9.92
C GLU A 108 5.78 18.70 -9.13
N GLN A 109 4.99 18.10 -8.22
CA GLN A 109 4.01 18.79 -7.39
C GLN A 109 4.66 19.94 -6.57
N LYS A 110 4.12 21.17 -6.71
CA LYS A 110 4.67 22.38 -6.05
C LYS A 110 3.84 22.85 -4.85
N THR A 111 2.57 22.48 -4.79
CA THR A 111 1.64 22.87 -3.74
C THR A 111 0.86 21.66 -3.24
N TYR A 112 0.52 21.66 -1.96
CA TYR A 112 -0.30 20.65 -1.31
C TYR A 112 -1.59 21.32 -0.81
N LEU A 113 -2.73 20.80 -1.24
CA LEU A 113 -4.05 21.26 -0.80
C LEU A 113 -4.42 20.62 0.53
N GLU A 114 -4.77 21.44 1.51
CA GLU A 114 -5.31 20.98 2.78
C GLU A 114 -6.47 20.02 2.57
N ASN A 115 -6.51 18.93 3.34
CA ASN A 115 -7.55 17.91 3.27
C ASN A 115 -7.83 17.36 1.86
N ASN A 116 -6.82 17.30 0.99
CA ASN A 116 -6.99 16.86 -0.40
C ASN A 116 -8.00 17.69 -1.20
N GLY A 117 -8.14 18.97 -0.88
CA GLY A 117 -9.11 19.83 -1.57
C GLY A 117 -10.54 19.63 -1.10
N ASN A 118 -10.82 18.68 -0.19
CA ASN A 118 -12.16 18.47 0.34
C ASN A 118 -12.58 19.66 1.20
N ILE A 119 -13.71 20.27 0.83
CA ILE A 119 -14.31 21.39 1.54
C ILE A 119 -15.08 20.83 2.75
N GLY A 120 -14.38 20.71 3.87
CA GLY A 120 -14.97 20.25 5.14
C GLY A 120 -15.67 21.34 5.96
N GLY A 121 -15.82 22.55 5.44
CA GLY A 121 -16.33 23.71 6.19
C GLY A 121 -16.57 24.96 5.33
N ARG A 122 -16.67 26.15 5.97
CA ARG A 122 -17.04 27.42 5.32
C ARG A 122 -15.93 28.10 4.49
N SER A 123 -14.70 27.59 4.50
CA SER A 123 -13.57 28.20 3.78
C SER A 123 -12.90 27.25 2.81
N SER A 124 -12.39 27.79 1.72
CA SER A 124 -11.60 27.06 0.73
C SER A 124 -10.38 26.38 1.38
N PRO A 125 -9.97 25.19 0.88
CA PRO A 125 -8.77 24.51 1.34
C PRO A 125 -7.53 25.40 1.24
N ARG A 126 -6.71 25.42 2.30
CA ARG A 126 -5.45 26.16 2.26
C ARG A 126 -4.43 25.45 1.38
N GLU A 127 -3.61 26.22 0.68
CA GLU A 127 -2.48 25.70 -0.07
C GLU A 127 -1.19 25.83 0.73
N PHE A 128 -0.40 24.75 0.75
CA PHE A 128 0.92 24.73 1.34
C PHE A 128 1.96 24.52 0.26
N LYS A 129 2.96 25.41 0.18
CA LYS A 129 4.12 25.19 -0.69
C LYS A 129 4.84 23.90 -0.30
N ILE A 130 5.22 23.10 -1.29
CA ILE A 130 6.13 21.97 -1.14
C ILE A 130 7.52 22.47 -1.57
N ASN A 131 8.46 22.51 -0.63
CA ASN A 131 9.82 22.91 -0.95
C ASN A 131 10.58 21.72 -1.56
N LYS A 132 11.47 22.01 -2.53
CA LYS A 132 12.41 21.00 -3.02
C LYS A 132 13.39 20.61 -1.91
N LEU A 133 13.64 19.32 -1.80
CA LEU A 133 14.64 18.73 -0.91
C LEU A 133 15.37 17.65 -1.71
N GLY A 134 16.54 17.99 -2.26
CA GLY A 134 17.24 17.12 -3.22
C GLY A 134 16.32 16.61 -4.33
N ASN A 135 16.49 15.34 -4.67
CA ASN A 135 15.65 14.62 -5.63
C ASN A 135 14.58 13.73 -4.97
N TYR A 136 14.27 13.94 -3.69
CA TYR A 136 13.22 13.15 -3.02
C TYR A 136 11.84 13.36 -3.66
N VAL A 137 11.13 12.25 -3.89
CA VAL A 137 9.79 12.25 -4.47
C VAL A 137 8.78 12.79 -3.44
N PHE A 138 8.76 12.21 -2.24
CA PHE A 138 7.90 12.66 -1.15
C PHE A 138 8.56 13.77 -0.35
N ARG A 139 7.83 14.86 -0.12
CA ARG A 139 8.31 16.06 0.57
C ARG A 139 7.26 16.59 1.53
N VAL A 140 7.71 17.20 2.63
CA VAL A 140 6.82 17.75 3.66
C VAL A 140 6.27 19.11 3.20
N PRO A 141 4.93 19.28 3.10
CA PRO A 141 4.35 20.57 2.77
C PRO A 141 4.51 21.59 3.91
N GLY A 142 4.89 22.82 3.57
CA GLY A 142 4.97 23.93 4.51
C GLY A 142 6.07 24.93 4.15
N LYS A 143 5.81 26.24 4.32
CA LYS A 143 6.72 27.32 3.88
C LYS A 143 8.15 27.20 4.39
N LYS A 144 8.34 26.74 5.63
CA LYS A 144 9.65 26.58 6.30
C LYS A 144 10.02 25.11 6.52
N LYS A 145 9.42 24.18 5.76
CA LYS A 145 9.68 22.74 5.87
C LYS A 145 10.67 22.32 4.79
N PHE A 146 11.83 21.83 5.23
CA PHE A 146 12.92 21.31 4.40
C PHE A 146 13.43 19.97 4.97
N GLU A 147 12.55 19.26 5.65
CA GLU A 147 12.82 17.99 6.30
C GLU A 147 12.35 16.83 5.42
N LYS A 148 12.97 15.67 5.61
CA LYS A 148 12.58 14.44 4.91
C LYS A 148 11.15 14.06 5.28
N PHE A 149 10.41 13.51 4.32
CA PHE A 149 9.13 12.89 4.61
C PHE A 149 9.30 11.77 5.65
N SER A 150 8.37 11.63 6.58
CA SER A 150 8.50 10.67 7.68
C SER A 150 7.42 9.59 7.62
N THR A 151 7.70 8.44 8.24
CA THR A 151 6.73 7.36 8.46
C THR A 151 5.50 7.88 9.18
N GLY A 152 5.69 8.65 10.25
CA GLY A 152 4.60 9.27 11.00
C GLY A 152 3.70 10.13 10.13
N LEU A 153 4.28 10.95 9.23
CA LEU A 153 3.48 11.74 8.29
C LEU A 153 2.70 10.84 7.33
N ALA A 154 3.31 9.78 6.78
CA ALA A 154 2.61 8.81 5.93
C ALA A 154 1.38 8.23 6.65
N TYR A 155 1.55 7.70 7.87
CA TYR A 155 0.44 7.13 8.65
C TYR A 155 -0.65 8.16 8.96
N THR A 156 -0.30 9.40 9.30
CA THR A 156 -1.32 10.45 9.53
C THR A 156 -2.08 10.81 8.25
N ARG A 157 -1.45 10.75 7.07
CA ARG A 157 -2.13 10.93 5.77
C ARG A 157 -3.10 9.78 5.53
N LEU A 158 -2.66 8.54 5.72
CA LEU A 158 -3.51 7.37 5.55
C LEU A 158 -4.74 7.41 6.46
N ILE A 159 -4.61 7.83 7.73
CA ILE A 159 -5.76 8.00 8.64
C ILE A 159 -6.82 8.96 8.06
N LYS A 160 -6.39 10.03 7.39
CA LYS A 160 -7.33 10.95 6.74
C LYS A 160 -7.94 10.33 5.48
N ILE A 161 -7.13 9.67 4.65
CA ILE A 161 -7.61 8.97 3.45
C ILE A 161 -8.69 7.97 3.80
N LYS A 162 -8.48 7.15 4.84
CA LYS A 162 -9.48 6.19 5.35
C LYS A 162 -10.86 6.80 5.59
N LYS A 163 -10.90 8.04 6.08
CA LYS A 163 -12.15 8.77 6.32
C LYS A 163 -12.77 9.27 5.02
N TRP A 164 -11.95 9.74 4.07
CA TRP A 164 -12.45 10.23 2.78
C TRP A 164 -13.00 9.12 1.90
N VAL A 165 -12.41 7.93 1.97
CA VAL A 165 -12.83 6.77 1.15
C VAL A 165 -13.79 5.83 1.88
N ASP A 166 -14.24 6.18 3.09
CA ASP A 166 -15.09 5.34 3.95
C ASP A 166 -14.60 3.88 4.11
N ASN A 167 -13.28 3.70 4.23
CA ASN A 167 -12.66 2.39 4.44
C ASN A 167 -11.80 2.39 5.71
N PRO A 168 -12.39 2.02 6.88
CA PRO A 168 -11.66 1.96 8.14
C PRO A 168 -10.66 0.80 8.21
N TYR A 169 -10.67 -0.13 7.26
CA TYR A 169 -9.78 -1.30 7.22
C TYR A 169 -8.56 -1.10 6.32
N LEU A 170 -8.52 -0.01 5.55
CA LEU A 170 -7.38 0.32 4.71
C LEU A 170 -6.13 0.56 5.56
N THR A 171 -5.05 -0.15 5.23
CA THR A 171 -3.72 -0.01 5.81
C THR A 171 -2.69 -0.10 4.69
N TYR A 172 -1.46 0.38 4.90
CA TYR A 172 -0.40 0.16 3.91
C TYR A 172 -0.15 -1.33 3.63
N LYS A 173 -0.24 -2.16 4.67
CA LYS A 173 -0.14 -3.61 4.53
C LYS A 173 -1.33 -4.21 3.78
N SER A 174 -2.54 -3.70 3.98
CA SER A 174 -3.71 -4.17 3.23
C SER A 174 -3.69 -3.73 1.77
N LEU A 175 -3.17 -2.54 1.45
CA LEU A 175 -2.88 -2.11 0.07
C LEU A 175 -1.87 -3.04 -0.61
N MET A 176 -0.78 -3.35 0.09
CA MET A 176 0.23 -4.30 -0.39
C MET A 176 -0.36 -5.68 -0.69
N PHE A 177 -1.15 -6.21 0.24
CA PHE A 177 -1.85 -7.48 0.04
C PHE A 177 -2.89 -7.39 -1.08
N SER A 178 -3.57 -6.26 -1.24
CA SER A 178 -4.48 -6.02 -2.37
C SER A 178 -3.77 -6.14 -3.72
N GLY A 179 -2.56 -5.58 -3.82
CA GLY A 179 -1.70 -5.74 -4.98
C GLY A 179 -1.31 -7.19 -5.27
N MET A 180 -0.92 -7.93 -4.23
CA MET A 180 -0.62 -9.37 -4.36
C MET A 180 -1.85 -10.15 -4.87
N MET A 181 -3.03 -9.90 -4.30
CA MET A 181 -4.28 -10.54 -4.74
C MET A 181 -4.61 -10.18 -6.20
N HIS A 182 -4.38 -8.94 -6.60
CA HIS A 182 -4.59 -8.49 -7.98
C HIS A 182 -3.72 -9.27 -8.97
N LEU A 183 -2.42 -9.43 -8.69
CA LEU A 183 -1.52 -10.20 -9.55
C LEU A 183 -1.86 -11.70 -9.59
N LEU A 184 -2.24 -12.29 -8.46
CA LEU A 184 -2.73 -13.68 -8.43
C LEU A 184 -3.98 -13.83 -9.30
N ASN A 185 -4.94 -12.91 -9.19
CA ASN A 185 -6.14 -12.93 -10.01
C ASN A 185 -5.85 -12.76 -11.51
N GLN A 186 -4.85 -11.96 -11.88
CA GLN A 186 -4.41 -11.86 -13.28
C GLN A 186 -3.85 -13.19 -13.78
N ARG A 187 -2.95 -13.81 -13.03
CA ARG A 187 -2.35 -15.11 -13.40
C ARG A 187 -3.40 -16.22 -13.49
N LEU A 188 -4.36 -16.24 -12.55
CA LEU A 188 -5.48 -17.17 -12.59
C LEU A 188 -6.34 -16.97 -13.85
N LYS A 189 -6.62 -15.72 -14.24
CA LYS A 189 -7.37 -15.41 -15.47
C LYS A 189 -6.62 -15.82 -16.73
N GLU A 190 -5.30 -15.67 -16.75
CA GLU A 190 -4.46 -16.02 -17.91
C GLU A 190 -4.29 -17.53 -18.10
N ARG A 191 -4.16 -18.29 -17.01
CA ARG A 191 -3.81 -19.73 -17.07
C ARG A 191 -4.92 -20.69 -16.64
N GLY A 192 -5.95 -20.19 -15.96
CA GLY A 192 -7.03 -21.00 -15.38
C GLY A 192 -6.69 -21.65 -14.02
N GLU A 193 -5.42 -21.66 -13.62
CA GLU A 193 -4.97 -22.19 -12.33
C GLU A 193 -3.80 -21.39 -11.74
N LEU A 194 -3.59 -21.53 -10.43
CA LEU A 194 -2.45 -20.99 -9.71
C LEU A 194 -1.55 -22.12 -9.22
N ILE A 195 -0.26 -22.02 -9.53
CA ILE A 195 0.75 -22.98 -9.06
C ILE A 195 1.60 -22.37 -7.94
N GLU A 196 2.34 -23.20 -7.21
CA GLU A 196 3.20 -22.75 -6.10
C GLU A 196 4.15 -21.62 -6.51
N LYS A 197 4.74 -21.74 -7.72
CA LYS A 197 5.63 -20.73 -8.28
C LYS A 197 4.97 -19.35 -8.34
N ASP A 198 3.67 -19.27 -8.59
CA ASP A 198 2.99 -17.99 -8.68
C ASP A 198 3.01 -17.24 -7.34
N TYR A 199 2.78 -17.95 -6.23
CA TYR A 199 2.84 -17.37 -4.90
C TYR A 199 4.27 -16.96 -4.52
N ARG A 200 5.27 -17.75 -4.90
CA ARG A 200 6.70 -17.45 -4.65
C ARG A 200 7.14 -16.20 -5.40
N ASP A 201 6.87 -16.13 -6.70
CA ASP A 201 7.23 -14.97 -7.52
C ASP A 201 6.59 -13.66 -6.98
N ILE A 202 5.39 -13.75 -6.41
CA ILE A 202 4.71 -12.59 -5.78
C ILE A 202 5.36 -12.22 -4.45
N VAL A 203 5.68 -13.21 -3.62
CA VAL A 203 6.42 -12.97 -2.38
C VAL A 203 7.75 -12.26 -2.68
N ASP A 204 8.49 -12.74 -3.67
CA ASP A 204 9.77 -12.16 -4.08
C ASP A 204 9.59 -10.74 -4.63
N LYS A 205 8.58 -10.52 -5.50
CA LYS A 205 8.26 -9.18 -6.03
C LYS A 205 7.96 -8.16 -4.94
N TYR A 206 7.31 -8.57 -3.85
CA TYR A 206 6.89 -7.69 -2.77
C TYR A 206 7.87 -7.67 -1.59
N ASP A 207 8.98 -8.41 -1.67
CA ASP A 207 9.92 -8.63 -0.55
C ASP A 207 9.20 -9.07 0.75
N TYR A 208 8.16 -9.90 0.59
CA TYR A 208 7.27 -10.25 1.70
C TYR A 208 7.79 -11.45 2.50
N GLY A 209 8.23 -11.21 3.74
CA GLY A 209 8.73 -12.30 4.58
C GLY A 209 10.03 -12.87 4.04
N SER A 210 10.95 -12.00 3.60
CA SER A 210 12.29 -12.34 3.14
C SER A 210 13.10 -13.17 4.16
N ASP A 211 12.77 -13.08 5.45
CA ASP A 211 13.35 -13.92 6.52
C ASP A 211 12.59 -15.23 6.76
N HIS A 212 11.53 -15.51 5.98
CA HIS A 212 10.60 -16.62 6.16
C HIS A 212 10.44 -17.44 4.87
N TYR A 213 11.18 -18.56 4.78
CA TYR A 213 11.17 -19.47 3.61
C TYR A 213 9.77 -19.93 3.17
N PHE A 214 8.80 -19.96 4.08
CA PHE A 214 7.42 -20.40 3.82
C PHE A 214 6.41 -19.26 3.69
N ALA A 215 6.83 -17.99 3.53
CA ALA A 215 5.94 -16.84 3.41
C ALA A 215 4.91 -16.97 2.26
N TRP A 216 5.25 -17.71 1.20
CA TRP A 216 4.33 -18.01 0.09
C TRP A 216 3.12 -18.85 0.53
N ARG A 217 3.25 -19.67 1.59
CA ARG A 217 2.12 -20.43 2.17
C ARG A 217 1.13 -19.50 2.84
N ASP A 218 1.60 -18.42 3.46
CA ASP A 218 0.74 -17.41 4.08
C ASP A 218 -0.05 -16.64 3.01
N VAL A 219 0.62 -16.25 1.92
CA VAL A 219 -0.03 -15.59 0.78
C VAL A 219 -1.06 -16.53 0.14
N LYS A 220 -0.74 -17.82 -0.02
CA LYS A 220 -1.68 -18.83 -0.51
C LYS A 220 -2.89 -18.96 0.42
N ALA A 221 -2.68 -19.14 1.72
CA ALA A 221 -3.77 -19.25 2.69
C ALA A 221 -4.67 -18.00 2.71
N MET A 222 -4.06 -16.81 2.64
CA MET A 222 -4.77 -15.53 2.55
C MET A 222 -5.62 -15.44 1.27
N TYR A 223 -5.08 -15.85 0.13
CA TYR A 223 -5.80 -15.87 -1.15
C TYR A 223 -7.01 -16.81 -1.12
N GLU A 224 -6.80 -18.07 -0.68
CA GLU A 224 -7.88 -19.06 -0.59
C GLU A 224 -8.98 -18.63 0.39
N GLN A 225 -8.59 -18.04 1.52
CA GLN A 225 -9.55 -17.49 2.47
C GLN A 225 -10.35 -16.34 1.85
N ASN A 226 -9.70 -15.41 1.15
CA ASN A 226 -10.39 -14.30 0.51
C ASN A 226 -11.36 -14.80 -0.58
N LYS A 227 -10.89 -15.72 -1.45
CA LYS A 227 -11.70 -16.34 -2.51
C LYS A 227 -12.97 -17.00 -1.95
N LYS A 228 -12.82 -17.86 -0.93
CA LYS A 228 -13.94 -18.53 -0.26
C LYS A 228 -14.96 -17.54 0.32
N MET A 229 -14.49 -16.43 0.88
CA MET A 229 -15.37 -15.43 1.50
C MET A 229 -16.08 -14.54 0.48
N MET A 230 -15.48 -14.34 -0.70
CA MET A 230 -16.09 -13.61 -1.82
C MET A 230 -17.07 -14.47 -2.63
N GLY A 231 -17.17 -15.78 -2.37
CA GLY A 231 -18.06 -16.69 -3.07
C GLY A 231 -17.63 -17.00 -4.51
N VAL A 232 -16.32 -16.92 -4.78
CA VAL A 232 -15.68 -17.20 -6.09
C VAL A 232 -14.85 -18.47 -6.00
#